data_AF-A0A4Q3BUW5-F1
#
_entry.id   AF-A0A4Q3BUW5-F1
#
_cell.length_a   1.000
_cell.length_b   1.000
_cell.length_c   1.000
_cell.angle_alpha   90.00
_cell.angle_beta   90.00
_cell.angle_gamma   90.00
#
_symmetry.space_group_name_H-M   'P 1'
#
loop_
_entity.id
_entity.type
_entity.pdbx_description
1 polymer ?
#
loop_
_entity_poly.entity_id
_entity_poly.type
_entity_poly.pdbx_seq_one_letter_code
_entity_poly.pdbx_strand_id
1 'polypeptide(L)'
;MEKEANIKFNEILKLADAGLINSQSIALRFTYNSNNQEVFTTDNKVVIVSPTPATKHGNLNVYLFTKEGKELLNLISKKPTQSYIDAFLKEFKQLNVKVEVGDIIKKNEIIEYGNLVEYQWS
;
A
#
# COMPACT_ATOMS: atom_id res chain seq x y z
N MET A 1 -7.80 8.87 20.38
CA MET A 1 -6.36 9.04 20.08
C MET A 1 -5.89 7.74 19.45
N GLU A 2 -5.97 7.67 18.12
CA GLU A 2 -5.57 6.49 17.35
C GLU A 2 -4.05 6.36 17.38
N LYS A 3 -3.56 5.19 17.81
CA LYS A 3 -2.17 4.77 17.59
C LYS A 3 -2.06 4.41 16.10
N GLU A 4 -2.01 5.43 15.24
CA GLU A 4 -1.91 5.30 13.78
C GLU A 4 -0.69 4.45 13.41
N ALA A 5 -0.76 3.78 12.24
CA ALA A 5 0.08 2.69 11.75
C ALA A 5 1.59 2.99 11.61
N ASN A 6 2.23 3.44 12.68
CA ASN A 6 3.62 3.85 12.74
C ASN A 6 4.44 2.73 13.39
N ILE A 7 4.89 1.80 12.57
CA ILE A 7 5.81 0.74 12.99
C ILE A 7 7.16 1.39 13.34
N LYS A 8 7.62 1.18 14.57
CA LYS A 8 8.90 1.69 15.04
C LYS A 8 10.04 0.83 14.50
N PHE A 9 11.23 1.43 14.38
CA PHE A 9 12.44 0.71 13.94
C PHE A 9 12.71 -0.58 14.74
N ASN A 10 12.54 -0.54 16.07
CA ASN A 10 12.72 -1.73 16.91
C ASN A 10 11.67 -2.83 16.66
N GLU A 11 10.49 -2.49 16.15
CA GLU A 11 9.47 -3.46 15.75
C GLU A 11 9.83 -4.08 14.38
N ILE A 12 10.38 -3.29 13.45
CA ILE A 12 10.94 -3.80 12.19
C ILE A 12 12.06 -4.80 12.49
N LEU A 13 12.99 -4.45 13.39
CA LEU A 13 14.07 -5.36 13.79
C LEU A 13 13.52 -6.67 14.35
N LYS A 14 12.53 -6.62 15.25
CA LYS A 14 11.90 -7.84 15.79
C LYS A 14 11.25 -8.70 14.71
N LEU A 15 10.58 -8.10 13.74
CA LEU A 15 9.97 -8.84 12.62
C LEU A 15 11.02 -9.48 11.72
N ALA A 16 12.15 -8.78 11.48
CA ALA A 16 13.26 -9.30 10.71
C ALA A 16 14.00 -10.43 11.45
N ASP A 17 14.28 -10.26 12.74
CA ASP A 17 14.92 -11.27 13.61
C ASP A 17 14.05 -12.52 13.76
N ALA A 18 12.72 -12.36 13.77
CA ALA A 18 11.77 -13.46 13.75
C ALA A 18 11.62 -14.14 12.37
N GLY A 19 12.33 -13.64 11.34
CA GLY A 19 12.28 -14.18 9.98
C GLY A 19 10.95 -13.93 9.27
N LEU A 20 10.15 -12.95 9.68
CA LEU A 20 8.83 -12.65 9.11
C LEU A 20 8.90 -11.64 7.96
N ILE A 21 9.90 -10.77 7.95
CA ILE A 21 10.16 -9.83 6.86
C ILE A 21 11.63 -9.89 6.46
N ASN A 22 11.94 -9.44 5.25
CA ASN A 22 13.31 -9.18 4.85
C ASN A 22 13.91 -8.04 5.69
N SER A 23 15.18 -8.17 6.07
CA SER A 23 15.89 -7.16 6.87
C SER A 23 16.22 -5.87 6.12
N GLN A 24 16.17 -5.91 4.79
CA GLN A 24 16.41 -4.76 3.92
C GLN A 24 15.11 -4.27 3.32
N SER A 25 14.90 -2.96 3.38
CA SER A 25 13.85 -2.32 2.60
C SER A 25 14.22 -2.30 1.12
N ILE A 26 13.20 -2.35 0.27
CA ILE A 26 13.33 -2.23 -1.18
C ILE A 26 12.66 -0.92 -1.59
N ALA A 27 13.32 -0.17 -2.46
CA ALA A 27 12.72 1.00 -3.08
C ALA A 27 11.89 0.59 -4.28
N LEU A 28 10.56 0.63 -4.16
CA LEU A 28 9.64 0.57 -5.30
C LEU A 28 9.72 1.90 -6.04
N ARG A 29 10.25 1.86 -7.27
CA ARG A 29 10.38 3.04 -8.13
C ARG A 29 9.26 3.06 -9.15
N PHE A 30 8.54 4.17 -9.20
CA PHE A 30 7.49 4.41 -10.16
C PHE A 30 8.03 5.35 -11.24
N THR A 31 8.07 4.84 -12.47
CA THR A 31 8.36 5.67 -13.65
C THR A 31 7.05 5.90 -14.36
N TYR A 32 6.50 7.07 -14.12
CA TYR A 32 5.23 7.45 -14.68
C TYR A 32 5.44 7.95 -16.11
N ASN A 33 5.15 7.09 -17.10
CA ASN A 33 4.74 7.60 -18.41
C ASN A 33 3.25 8.01 -18.30
N SER A 34 2.78 8.91 -19.15
CA SER A 34 1.45 9.56 -19.01
C SER A 34 0.24 8.61 -18.97
N ASN A 35 0.42 7.30 -19.19
CA ASN A 35 -0.64 6.31 -19.25
C ASN A 35 -0.49 5.16 -18.24
N ASN A 36 0.59 5.08 -17.46
CA ASN A 36 0.80 3.97 -16.53
C ASN A 36 0.24 4.30 -15.15
N GLN A 37 -0.78 3.55 -14.74
CA GLN A 37 -1.31 3.55 -13.38
C GLN A 37 -0.65 2.45 -12.57
N GLU A 38 -0.43 2.71 -11.29
CA GLU A 38 0.04 1.71 -10.33
C GLU A 38 -1.13 1.28 -9.45
N VAL A 39 -1.30 -0.03 -9.27
CA VAL A 39 -2.44 -0.60 -8.54
C VAL A 39 -1.92 -1.37 -7.34
N PHE A 40 -2.36 -0.97 -6.16
CA PHE A 40 -2.10 -1.64 -4.89
C PHE A 40 -3.39 -2.26 -4.37
N THR A 41 -3.31 -3.50 -3.91
CA THR A 41 -4.47 -4.23 -3.39
C THR A 41 -4.17 -4.76 -1.99
N THR A 42 -5.15 -4.66 -1.10
CA THR A 42 -5.10 -5.26 0.24
C THR A 42 -6.48 -5.77 0.62
N ASP A 43 -6.61 -7.07 0.92
CA ASP A 43 -7.87 -7.78 1.17
C ASP A 43 -9.01 -7.41 0.20
N ASN A 44 -9.82 -6.42 0.57
CA ASN A 44 -11.00 -5.94 -0.15
C ASN A 44 -10.87 -4.48 -0.65
N LYS A 45 -9.70 -3.86 -0.53
CA LYS A 45 -9.44 -2.49 -0.95
C LYS A 45 -8.45 -2.43 -2.10
N VAL A 46 -8.70 -1.49 -3.00
CA VAL A 46 -7.79 -1.11 -4.08
C VAL A 46 -7.40 0.35 -3.90
N VAL A 47 -6.12 0.63 -4.16
CA VAL A 47 -5.56 1.98 -4.28
C VAL A 47 -4.96 2.09 -5.67
N ILE A 48 -5.47 3.03 -6.47
CA ILE A 48 -4.98 3.32 -7.82
C ILE A 48 -4.24 4.64 -7.77
N VAL A 49 -2.99 4.62 -8.22
CA VAL A 49 -2.12 5.79 -8.25
C VAL A 49 -1.85 6.15 -9.70
N SER A 50 -2.39 7.29 -10.11
CA SER A 50 -2.25 7.82 -11.47
C SER A 50 -1.32 9.03 -11.46
N PRO A 51 -0.38 9.13 -12.41
CA PRO A 51 0.44 10.32 -12.54
C PRO A 51 -0.38 11.52 -12.98
N THR A 52 0.07 12.69 -12.54
CA THR A 52 -0.33 13.97 -13.11
C THR A 52 0.77 14.49 -14.05
N PRO A 53 0.51 15.52 -14.87
CA PRO A 53 1.56 16.16 -15.68
C PRO A 53 2.76 16.69 -14.87
N ALA A 54 2.58 16.91 -13.56
CA ALA A 54 3.65 17.37 -12.66
C ALA A 54 4.45 16.21 -12.02
N THR A 55 4.00 14.96 -12.17
CA THR A 55 4.67 13.78 -11.61
C THR A 55 5.94 13.48 -12.40
N LYS A 56 7.10 13.46 -11.73
CA LYS A 56 8.38 13.10 -12.35
C LYS A 56 8.76 11.65 -12.05
N HIS A 57 8.91 11.33 -10.76
CA HIS A 57 9.22 10.00 -10.26
C HIS A 57 8.64 9.82 -8.85
N GLY A 58 8.31 8.59 -8.47
CA GLY A 58 7.95 8.24 -7.10
C GLY A 58 8.82 7.11 -6.58
N ASN A 59 9.19 7.17 -5.30
CA ASN A 59 9.88 6.09 -4.61
C ASN A 59 9.17 5.77 -3.30
N LEU A 60 8.86 4.50 -3.06
CA LEU A 60 8.37 4.01 -1.78
C LEU A 60 9.31 2.96 -1.23
N ASN A 61 9.71 3.13 0.04
CA ASN A 61 10.48 2.12 0.74
C ASN A 61 9.53 1.11 1.38
N VAL A 62 9.60 -0.15 0.94
CA VAL A 62 8.76 -1.23 1.46
C VAL A 62 9.61 -2.35 2.04
N TYR A 63 9.08 -3.01 3.06
CA TYR A 63 9.61 -4.28 3.55
C TYR A 63 8.74 -5.40 2.99
N LEU A 64 9.39 -6.46 2.49
CA LEU A 64 8.67 -7.62 1.98
C LEU A 64 8.55 -8.67 3.07
N PHE A 65 7.37 -9.27 3.19
CA PHE A 65 7.19 -10.48 3.96
C PHE A 65 8.02 -11.63 3.37
N THR A 66 8.61 -12.45 4.23
CA THR A 66 9.11 -13.77 3.85
C THR A 66 7.93 -14.71 3.57
N LYS A 67 8.22 -15.93 3.11
CA LYS A 67 7.17 -16.93 2.91
C LYS A 67 6.43 -17.21 4.21
N GLU A 68 7.18 -17.43 5.28
CA GLU A 68 6.70 -17.71 6.62
C GLU A 68 5.90 -16.54 7.19
N GLY A 69 6.39 -15.30 6.99
CA GLY A 69 5.67 -14.09 7.37
C GLY A 69 4.33 -13.93 6.66
N LYS A 70 4.26 -14.29 5.38
CA LYS A 70 3.02 -14.27 4.60
C LYS A 70 2.03 -15.33 5.08
N GLU A 71 2.51 -16.54 5.38
CA GLU A 71 1.67 -17.60 5.94
C GLU A 71 1.09 -17.19 7.30
N LEU A 72 1.93 -16.63 8.19
CA LEU A 72 1.46 -16.12 9.48
C LEU A 72 0.45 -14.98 9.31
N LEU A 73 0.69 -14.04 8.38
CA LEU A 73 -0.22 -12.94 8.09
C LEU A 73 -1.60 -13.46 7.64
N ASN A 74 -1.63 -14.49 6.78
CA ASN A 74 -2.86 -15.09 6.30
C ASN A 74 -3.66 -15.77 7.43
N LEU A 75 -2.99 -16.33 8.43
CA LEU A 75 -3.64 -16.95 9.58
C LEU A 75 -4.29 -15.92 10.52
N ILE A 76 -3.73 -14.72 10.63
CA ILE A 76 -4.20 -13.70 11.57
C ILE A 76 -5.31 -12.80 11.03
N SER A 77 -5.86 -13.09 9.83
CA SER A 77 -6.98 -12.40 9.15
C SER A 77 -7.30 -11.01 9.71
N LYS A 78 -6.60 -10.00 9.20
CA LYS A 78 -6.86 -8.61 9.58
C LYS A 78 -7.33 -7.85 8.36
N LYS A 79 -8.62 -7.51 8.36
CA LYS A 79 -9.13 -6.46 7.48
C LYS A 79 -8.32 -5.19 7.76
N PRO A 80 -7.73 -4.55 6.75
CA PRO A 80 -7.00 -3.31 6.95
C PRO A 80 -7.92 -2.27 7.58
N THR A 81 -7.46 -1.62 8.64
CA THR A 81 -8.21 -0.53 9.27
C THR A 81 -8.15 0.70 8.37
N GLN A 82 -9.17 1.58 8.46
CA GLN A 82 -9.15 2.84 7.71
C GLN A 82 -7.89 3.66 8.03
N SER A 83 -7.48 3.71 9.31
CA SER A 83 -6.24 4.37 9.74
C SER A 83 -4.98 3.82 9.06
N TYR A 84 -4.90 2.51 8.78
CA TYR A 84 -3.79 1.94 8.02
C TYR A 84 -3.81 2.41 6.56
N ILE A 85 -5.00 2.41 5.93
CA ILE A 85 -5.17 2.89 4.56
C ILE A 85 -4.78 4.37 4.48
N ASP A 86 -5.27 5.22 5.39
CA ASP A 86 -4.95 6.65 5.41
C ASP A 86 -3.45 6.90 5.61
N ALA A 87 -2.78 6.12 6.47
CA ALA A 87 -1.33 6.19 6.63
C ALA A 87 -0.58 5.83 5.35
N PHE A 88 -1.00 4.78 4.65
CA PHE A 88 -0.43 4.39 3.36
C PHE A 88 -0.64 5.46 2.29
N LEU A 89 -1.82 6.08 2.22
CA LEU A 89 -2.13 7.11 1.23
C LEU A 89 -1.28 8.37 1.41
N LYS A 90 -0.95 8.73 2.66
CA LYS A 90 -0.08 9.88 2.98
C LYS A 90 1.30 9.78 2.30
N GLU A 91 1.82 8.57 2.06
CA GLU A 91 3.11 8.35 1.38
C GLU A 91 3.12 8.90 -0.06
N PHE A 92 1.94 9.01 -0.70
CA PHE A 92 1.81 9.53 -2.06
C PHE A 92 1.61 11.04 -2.13
N LYS A 93 1.37 11.73 -1.00
CA LYS A 93 1.07 13.17 -0.95
C LYS A 93 2.19 14.01 -1.59
N GLN A 94 3.44 13.59 -1.39
CA GLN A 94 4.62 14.30 -1.88
C GLN A 94 4.95 14.02 -3.35
N LEU A 95 4.25 13.07 -3.98
CA LEU A 95 4.57 12.59 -5.33
C LEU A 95 3.80 13.32 -6.44
N ASN A 96 2.92 14.29 -6.09
CA ASN A 96 2.05 15.01 -7.02
C ASN A 96 1.25 14.05 -7.92
N VAL A 97 0.72 12.97 -7.34
CA VAL A 97 -0.08 11.96 -8.03
C VAL A 97 -1.55 12.11 -7.68
N LYS A 98 -2.43 11.63 -8.56
CA LYS A 98 -3.84 11.41 -8.25
C LYS A 98 -3.97 10.03 -7.61
N VAL A 99 -4.69 9.94 -6.50
CA VAL A 99 -4.93 8.66 -5.81
C VAL A 99 -6.43 8.41 -5.71
N GLU A 100 -6.86 7.23 -6.13
CA GLU A 100 -8.24 6.76 -6.02
C GLU A 100 -8.29 5.51 -5.15
N VAL A 101 -9.29 5.42 -4.27
CA VAL A 101 -9.47 4.31 -3.34
C VAL A 101 -10.85 3.73 -3.54
N GLY A 102 -10.96 2.41 -3.58
CA GLY A 102 -12.24 1.73 -3.74
C GLY A 102 -12.24 0.31 -3.18
N ASP A 103 -13.31 -0.41 -3.47
CA ASP A 103 -13.49 -1.79 -3.08
C ASP A 103 -13.13 -2.74 -4.23
N ILE A 104 -12.49 -3.87 -3.89
CA ILE A 104 -12.28 -4.98 -4.83
C ILE A 104 -13.58 -5.78 -4.93
N ILE A 105 -14.14 -5.82 -6.14
CA ILE A 105 -15.32 -6.63 -6.48
C ILE A 105 -14.82 -7.81 -7.31
N LYS A 106 -14.92 -9.04 -6.77
CA LYS A 106 -14.60 -10.25 -7.52
C LYS A 106 -15.84 -10.77 -8.22
N LYS A 107 -15.83 -10.80 -9.55
CA LYS A 107 -16.92 -11.34 -10.36
C LYS A 107 -16.36 -12.35 -11.36
N ASN A 108 -16.70 -13.63 -11.18
CA ASN A 108 -16.33 -14.71 -12.11
C ASN A 108 -14.85 -14.66 -12.54
N GLU A 109 -13.93 -14.62 -11.57
CA GLU A 109 -12.47 -14.55 -11.78
C GLU A 109 -11.93 -13.23 -12.37
N ILE A 110 -12.80 -12.28 -12.72
CA ILE A 110 -12.43 -10.92 -13.09
C ILE A 110 -12.41 -10.05 -11.83
N ILE A 111 -11.33 -9.28 -11.68
CA ILE A 111 -11.23 -8.23 -10.66
C ILE A 111 -11.84 -6.96 -11.24
N GLU A 112 -12.95 -6.51 -10.65
CA GLU A 112 -13.55 -5.20 -10.90
C GLU A 112 -13.30 -4.29 -9.69
N TYR A 113 -13.23 -2.97 -9.93
CA TYR A 113 -13.08 -1.97 -8.88
C TYR A 113 -14.38 -1.18 -8.73
N GLY A 114 -14.95 -1.17 -7.52
CA GLY A 114 -16.16 -0.44 -7.20
C GLY A 114 -15.90 0.72 -6.24
N ASN A 115 -16.84 1.66 -6.20
CA ASN A 115 -16.83 2.79 -5.26
C ASN A 115 -15.50 3.57 -5.25
N LEU A 116 -14.86 3.74 -6.42
CA LEU A 116 -13.64 4.51 -6.53
C LEU A 116 -13.93 5.98 -6.19
N VAL A 117 -13.27 6.48 -5.15
CA VAL A 117 -13.32 7.87 -4.74
C VAL A 117 -11.91 8.45 -4.77
N GLU A 118 -11.79 9.65 -5.34
CA GLU A 118 -10.54 10.38 -5.33
C GLU A 118 -10.19 10.84 -3.91
N TYR A 119 -9.01 10.45 -3.44
CA TYR A 119 -8.53 10.81 -2.12
C TYR A 119 -8.21 12.30 -2.04
N GLN A 120 -8.89 12.99 -1.12
CA GLN A 120 -8.67 14.41 -0.87
C GLN A 120 -7.64 14.59 0.24
N TRP A 121 -6.55 15.27 -0.07
CA TRP A 121 -5.49 15.56 0.91
C TRP A 121 -6.01 16.52 1.99
N SER A 122 -5.99 16.10 3.25
CA SER A 122 -6.15 16.99 4.42
C SER A 122 -4.84 17.64 4.86
#